data_AF-A0AA47NDJ8-F1
#
_entry.id   AF-A0AA47NDJ8-F1
#
_cell.length_a   1.000
_cell.length_b   1.000
_cell.length_c   1.000
_cell.angle_alpha   90.00
_cell.angle_beta   90.00
_cell.angle_gamma   90.00
#
_symmetry.space_group_name_H-M   'P 1'
#
loop_
_entity.id
_entity.type
_entity.pdbx_description
1 polymer ?
#
loop_
_entity_poly.entity_id
_entity_poly.type
_entity_poly.pdbx_seq_one_letter_code
_entity_poly.pdbx_strand_id
1 'polypeptide(L)'
;MDFVEEKKLPLNKLISVCTDGAPCMLGKHKGFITLLRQHEKRCILNFHCILHQEALCAQMCGDQLTEVMGLVIRVVNFIVARALNDRQFKALLDEFGSNYPGLLLHNNVRWLSRGKVLSRFAACLNEIRAFLKMKNAEHPELSDTEWLLMFYYLVDITEHLNQLNVKMQGIGNTVLSLQQAVFSFEKKLEIFIRDIETGRLLHFEKLREFRDACKTGDPALWGFS
;
A
#
# COMPACT_ATOMS: atom_id res chain seq x y z
N MET A 1 9.50 23.16 -23.12
CA MET A 1 8.36 24.05 -23.42
C MET A 1 7.52 23.51 -24.56
N ASP A 2 8.08 22.61 -25.35
CA ASP A 2 7.50 21.92 -26.50
C ASP A 2 6.10 21.38 -26.23
N PHE A 3 5.85 20.73 -25.07
CA PHE A 3 4.50 20.25 -24.72
C PHE A 3 3.46 21.37 -24.59
N VAL A 4 3.83 22.50 -24.00
CA VAL A 4 2.94 23.66 -23.85
C VAL A 4 2.61 24.23 -25.23
N GLU A 5 3.61 24.36 -26.08
CA GLU A 5 3.47 24.89 -27.44
C GLU A 5 2.62 23.95 -28.30
N GLU A 6 2.90 22.65 -28.26
CA GLU A 6 2.16 21.60 -28.95
C GLU A 6 0.68 21.59 -28.54
N LYS A 7 0.41 21.66 -27.22
CA LYS A 7 -0.95 21.69 -26.68
C LYS A 7 -1.58 23.08 -26.65
N LYS A 8 -0.87 24.11 -27.13
CA LYS A 8 -1.29 25.52 -27.14
C LYS A 8 -1.85 25.98 -25.78
N LEU A 9 -1.20 25.56 -24.69
CA LEU A 9 -1.65 25.87 -23.34
C LEU A 9 -1.36 27.34 -23.02
N PRO A 10 -2.35 28.12 -22.53
CA PRO A 10 -2.16 29.53 -22.21
C PRO A 10 -1.38 29.66 -20.90
N LEU A 11 -0.05 29.58 -20.98
CA LEU A 11 0.81 29.65 -19.80
C LEU A 11 0.56 30.90 -18.98
N ASN A 12 0.26 32.04 -19.60
CA ASN A 12 -0.08 33.29 -18.90
C ASN A 12 -1.31 33.17 -17.97
N LYS A 13 -2.18 32.17 -18.17
CA LYS A 13 -3.35 31.88 -17.32
C LYS A 13 -3.07 30.82 -16.25
N LEU A 14 -1.88 30.21 -16.24
CA LEU A 14 -1.51 29.23 -15.20
C LEU A 14 -1.43 29.91 -13.84
N ILE A 15 -2.10 29.39 -12.81
CA ILE A 15 -2.08 29.99 -11.46
C ILE A 15 -1.25 29.13 -10.51
N SER A 16 -1.37 27.81 -10.64
CA SER A 16 -0.75 26.86 -9.75
C SER A 16 -0.29 25.61 -10.49
N VAL A 17 0.66 24.91 -9.88
CA VAL A 17 1.13 23.59 -10.28
C VAL A 17 1.10 22.68 -9.06
N CYS A 18 0.70 21.43 -9.26
CA CYS A 18 0.79 20.38 -8.27
C CYS A 18 1.86 19.36 -8.73
N THR A 19 2.82 19.02 -7.88
CA THR A 19 3.93 18.11 -8.20
C THR A 19 4.07 17.02 -7.15
N ASP A 20 4.77 15.93 -7.47
CA ASP A 20 5.11 14.85 -6.54
C ASP A 20 6.20 15.23 -5.53
N GLY A 21 6.64 16.50 -5.52
CA GLY A 21 7.65 16.97 -4.59
C GLY A 21 9.08 16.49 -4.87
N ALA A 22 9.31 15.75 -5.97
CA ALA A 22 10.63 15.23 -6.28
C ALA A 22 11.68 16.35 -6.47
N PRO A 23 12.98 16.10 -6.21
CA PRO A 23 14.03 17.10 -6.39
C PRO A 23 14.09 17.71 -7.81
N CYS A 24 13.75 16.93 -8.85
CA CYS A 24 13.66 17.42 -10.22
C CYS A 24 12.49 18.40 -10.43
N MET A 25 11.47 18.37 -9.57
CA MET A 25 10.31 19.28 -9.63
C MET A 25 10.55 20.53 -8.79
N LEU A 26 11.09 20.36 -7.57
CA LEU A 26 11.22 21.43 -6.56
C LEU A 26 12.63 22.03 -6.42
N GLY A 27 13.63 21.49 -7.13
CA GLY A 27 15.03 21.89 -6.98
C GLY A 27 15.26 23.40 -7.13
N LYS A 28 16.07 23.96 -6.23
CA LYS A 28 16.32 25.41 -6.12
C LYS A 28 16.87 26.06 -7.39
N HIS A 29 17.62 25.32 -8.21
CA HIS A 29 18.29 25.86 -9.40
C HIS A 29 17.81 25.23 -10.71
N LYS A 30 17.56 23.92 -10.70
CA LYS A 30 17.19 23.13 -11.89
C LYS A 30 15.83 22.45 -11.77
N GLY A 31 15.05 22.76 -10.73
CA GLY A 31 13.72 22.21 -10.55
C GLY A 31 12.73 22.79 -11.56
N PHE A 32 11.80 21.96 -12.03
CA PHE A 32 10.74 22.38 -12.96
C PHE A 32 10.03 23.67 -12.50
N ILE A 33 9.60 23.75 -11.24
CA ILE A 33 8.90 24.92 -10.71
C ILE A 33 9.78 26.17 -10.74
N THR A 34 11.07 26.03 -10.40
CA THR A 34 12.04 27.12 -10.45
C THR A 34 12.18 27.65 -11.88
N LEU A 35 12.40 26.74 -12.84
CA LEU A 35 12.55 27.09 -14.24
C LEU A 35 11.27 27.71 -14.81
N LEU A 36 10.11 27.18 -14.45
CA LEU A 36 8.81 27.70 -14.87
C LEU A 36 8.57 29.12 -14.35
N ARG A 37 8.87 29.39 -13.09
CA ARG A 37 8.77 30.75 -12.51
C ARG A 37 9.74 31.73 -13.17
N GLN A 38 10.96 31.29 -13.50
CA GLN A 38 11.93 32.11 -14.23
C GLN A 38 11.46 32.44 -15.65
N HIS A 39 10.88 31.46 -16.36
CA HIS A 39 10.34 31.65 -17.69
C HIS A 39 9.14 32.60 -17.71
N GLU A 40 8.16 32.34 -16.84
CA GLU A 40 6.90 33.10 -16.78
C GLU A 40 7.06 34.46 -16.09
N LYS A 41 8.21 34.69 -15.42
CA LYS A 41 8.54 35.92 -14.67
C LYS A 41 7.43 36.35 -13.71
N ARG A 42 6.71 35.38 -13.13
CA ARG A 42 5.61 35.60 -12.20
C ARG A 42 5.56 34.52 -11.12
N CYS A 43 4.88 34.83 -10.03
CA CYS A 43 4.63 33.86 -8.98
C CYS A 43 3.64 32.79 -9.48
N ILE A 44 4.05 31.53 -9.42
CA ILE A 44 3.20 30.37 -9.66
C ILE A 44 3.13 29.59 -8.36
N LEU A 45 1.91 29.37 -7.87
CA LEU A 45 1.70 28.59 -6.65
C LEU A 45 2.14 27.14 -6.89
N ASN A 46 2.84 26.56 -5.93
CA ASN A 46 3.26 25.16 -6.00
C ASN A 46 2.65 24.40 -4.84
N PHE A 47 1.97 23.31 -5.15
CA PHE A 47 1.41 22.38 -4.18
C PHE A 47 2.12 21.03 -4.31
N HIS A 48 2.32 20.38 -3.18
CA HIS A 48 2.71 18.98 -3.16
C HIS A 48 1.45 18.14 -3.32
N CYS A 49 1.48 17.15 -4.21
CA CYS A 49 0.41 16.19 -4.42
C CYS A 49 0.05 15.49 -3.12
N ILE A 50 -1.18 15.69 -2.65
CA ILE A 50 -1.67 15.11 -1.39
C ILE A 50 -1.62 13.58 -1.40
N LEU A 51 -1.82 12.95 -2.56
CA LEU A 51 -1.71 11.50 -2.72
C LEU A 51 -0.26 11.03 -2.56
N HIS A 52 0.71 11.84 -3.01
CA HIS A 52 2.11 11.53 -2.78
C HIS A 52 2.49 11.72 -1.31
N GLN A 53 2.01 12.79 -0.67
CA GLN A 53 2.23 13.01 0.76
C GLN A 53 1.63 11.90 1.62
N GLU A 54 0.39 11.48 1.34
CA GLU A 54 -0.25 10.35 2.03
C GLU A 54 0.57 9.07 1.85
N ALA A 55 1.01 8.77 0.63
CA ALA A 55 1.84 7.60 0.36
C ALA A 55 3.21 7.66 1.07
N LEU A 56 3.79 8.85 1.28
CA LEU A 56 5.02 9.02 2.06
C LEU A 56 4.74 8.82 3.56
N CYS A 57 3.67 9.41 4.10
CA CYS A 57 3.27 9.22 5.49
C CYS A 57 2.99 7.74 5.79
N ALA A 58 2.28 7.04 4.89
CA ALA A 58 2.00 5.61 5.02
C ALA A 58 3.28 4.75 5.00
N GLN A 59 4.37 5.21 4.37
CA GLN A 59 5.66 4.51 4.37
C GLN A 59 6.44 4.69 5.67
N MET A 60 6.09 5.67 6.51
CA MET A 60 6.71 5.88 7.81
C MET A 60 6.19 4.87 8.84
N CYS A 61 6.24 3.58 8.50
CA CYS A 61 5.94 2.51 9.44
C CYS A 61 7.12 2.31 10.41
N GLY A 62 6.83 1.89 11.64
CA GLY A 62 7.89 1.48 12.58
C GLY A 62 8.70 0.30 12.06
N ASP A 63 9.90 0.10 12.63
CA ASP A 63 10.87 -0.91 12.18
C ASP A 63 10.25 -2.32 12.06
N GLN A 64 9.43 -2.71 13.03
CA GLN A 64 8.79 -4.03 13.04
C GLN A 64 7.84 -4.26 11.85
N LEU A 65 7.04 -3.26 11.46
CA LEU A 65 6.13 -3.37 10.30
C LEU A 65 6.92 -3.37 8.98
N THR A 66 8.07 -2.69 8.96
CA THR A 66 8.99 -2.71 7.82
C THR A 66 9.60 -4.10 7.63
N GLU A 67 9.93 -4.81 8.70
CA GLU A 67 10.41 -6.19 8.66
C GLU A 67 9.35 -7.16 8.13
N VAL A 68 8.11 -7.06 8.63
CA VAL A 68 6.95 -7.82 8.16
C VAL A 68 6.76 -7.63 6.65
N MET A 69 6.69 -6.38 6.20
CA MET A 69 6.56 -6.06 4.77
C MET A 69 7.75 -6.58 3.96
N GLY A 70 8.97 -6.47 4.51
CA GLY A 70 10.19 -6.97 3.88
C GLY A 70 10.15 -8.47 3.62
N LEU A 71 9.66 -9.26 4.59
CA LEU A 71 9.50 -10.70 4.42
C LEU A 71 8.45 -11.03 3.35
N VAL A 72 7.27 -10.38 3.40
CA VAL A 72 6.21 -10.55 2.40
C VAL A 72 6.77 -10.32 0.99
N ILE A 73 7.52 -9.23 0.78
CA ILE A 73 8.14 -8.92 -0.51
C ILE A 73 9.14 -10.00 -0.93
N ARG A 74 9.99 -10.48 -0.01
CA ARG A 74 10.96 -11.55 -0.33
C ARG A 74 10.26 -12.83 -0.79
N VAL A 75 9.22 -13.25 -0.09
CA VAL A 75 8.45 -14.47 -0.42
C VAL A 75 7.74 -14.30 -1.76
N VAL A 76 7.04 -13.17 -1.96
CA VAL A 76 6.37 -12.88 -3.24
C VAL A 76 7.37 -12.87 -4.39
N ASN A 77 8.53 -12.24 -4.23
CA ASN A 77 9.56 -12.22 -5.27
C ASN A 77 10.13 -13.62 -5.54
N PHE A 78 10.35 -14.43 -4.51
CA PHE A 78 10.80 -15.81 -4.67
C PHE A 78 9.83 -16.64 -5.53
N ILE A 79 8.53 -16.46 -5.31
CA ILE A 79 7.46 -17.16 -6.03
C ILE A 79 7.31 -16.60 -7.45
N VAL A 80 7.09 -15.30 -7.59
CA VAL A 80 6.62 -14.68 -8.83
C VAL A 80 7.75 -14.31 -9.79
N ALA A 81 8.95 -13.97 -9.30
CA ALA A 81 10.04 -13.52 -10.17
C ALA A 81 10.65 -14.64 -11.02
N ARG A 82 10.44 -15.91 -10.65
CA ARG A 82 10.93 -17.08 -11.41
C ARG A 82 9.75 -17.76 -12.10
N ALA A 83 9.75 -17.77 -13.44
CA ALA A 83 8.64 -18.31 -14.25
C ALA A 83 8.22 -19.73 -13.87
N LEU A 84 9.18 -20.61 -13.52
CA LEU A 84 8.87 -21.96 -13.07
C LEU A 84 8.14 -21.96 -11.72
N ASN A 85 8.60 -21.15 -10.76
CA ASN A 85 7.96 -21.06 -9.45
C ASN A 85 6.55 -20.47 -9.58
N ASP A 86 6.39 -19.40 -10.36
CA ASP A 86 5.10 -18.79 -10.63
C ASP A 86 4.12 -19.80 -11.25
N ARG A 87 4.53 -20.56 -12.28
CA ARG A 87 3.70 -21.59 -12.90
C ARG A 87 3.30 -22.69 -11.91
N GLN A 88 4.24 -23.16 -11.09
CA GLN A 88 3.98 -24.22 -10.12
C GLN A 88 3.10 -23.74 -8.97
N PHE A 89 3.28 -22.51 -8.52
CA PHE A 89 2.43 -21.91 -7.50
C PHE A 89 1.00 -21.70 -8.00
N LYS A 90 0.83 -21.27 -9.26
CA LYS A 90 -0.50 -21.17 -9.88
C LYS A 90 -1.20 -22.52 -9.98
N ALA A 91 -0.48 -23.56 -10.39
CA ALA A 91 -1.03 -24.92 -10.40
C ALA A 91 -1.46 -25.36 -8.99
N LEU A 92 -0.66 -25.03 -7.96
CA LEU A 92 -1.02 -25.30 -6.57
C LEU A 92 -2.28 -24.54 -6.15
N LEU A 93 -2.41 -23.26 -6.50
CA LEU A 93 -3.62 -22.48 -6.22
C LEU A 93 -4.87 -23.09 -6.87
N ASP A 94 -4.75 -23.56 -8.12
CA ASP A 94 -5.84 -24.23 -8.83
C ASP A 94 -6.25 -25.54 -8.14
N GLU A 95 -5.28 -26.33 -7.65
CA GLU A 95 -5.54 -27.56 -6.89
C GLU A 95 -6.26 -27.31 -5.56
N PHE A 96 -5.96 -26.18 -4.89
CA PHE A 96 -6.61 -25.77 -3.65
C PHE A 96 -7.94 -25.03 -3.87
N GLY A 97 -8.34 -24.80 -5.13
CA GLY A 97 -9.56 -24.09 -5.47
C GLY A 97 -9.52 -22.61 -5.08
N SER A 98 -8.33 -21.99 -5.10
CA SER A 98 -8.17 -20.59 -4.71
C SER A 98 -8.93 -19.66 -5.65
N ASN A 99 -9.51 -18.60 -5.09
CA ASN A 99 -10.17 -17.53 -5.84
C ASN A 99 -9.18 -16.66 -6.65
N TYR A 100 -7.87 -16.80 -6.41
CA TYR A 100 -6.85 -15.98 -7.05
C TYR A 100 -6.01 -16.79 -8.04
N PRO A 101 -5.77 -16.28 -9.27
CA PRO A 101 -4.98 -16.96 -10.29
C PRO A 101 -3.46 -16.84 -10.08
N GLY A 102 -3.00 -16.42 -8.90
CA GLY A 102 -1.59 -16.13 -8.60
C GLY A 102 -1.36 -14.87 -7.76
N LEU A 103 -0.17 -14.75 -7.18
CA LEU A 103 0.27 -13.57 -6.43
C LEU A 103 0.53 -12.37 -7.35
N LEU A 104 0.51 -11.17 -6.77
CA LEU A 104 0.87 -9.94 -7.46
C LEU A 104 2.36 -9.66 -7.25
N LEU A 105 3.11 -9.44 -8.33
CA LEU A 105 4.48 -8.95 -8.20
C LEU A 105 4.43 -7.54 -7.60
N HIS A 106 5.24 -7.31 -6.56
CA HIS A 106 5.40 -5.98 -6.00
C HIS A 106 6.26 -5.13 -6.93
N ASN A 107 5.76 -3.94 -7.28
CA ASN A 107 6.60 -2.88 -7.83
C ASN A 107 6.65 -1.75 -6.78
N ASN A 108 7.86 -1.30 -6.42
CA ASN A 108 8.13 -0.30 -5.38
C ASN A 108 7.44 1.06 -5.62
N VAL A 109 6.74 1.24 -6.74
CA VAL A 109 6.28 2.53 -7.25
C VAL A 109 4.98 3.01 -6.59
N ARG A 110 4.15 2.16 -5.96
CA ARG A 110 2.87 2.60 -5.35
C ARG A 110 2.50 1.90 -4.05
N TRP A 111 2.04 2.66 -3.05
CA TRP A 111 1.49 2.13 -1.80
C TRP A 111 0.25 1.26 -2.03
N LEU A 112 -0.64 1.64 -2.96
CA LEU A 112 -1.85 0.87 -3.31
C LEU A 112 -1.54 -0.56 -3.79
N SER A 113 -0.39 -0.78 -4.44
CA SER A 113 0.01 -2.15 -4.79
C SER A 113 0.47 -2.94 -3.57
N ARG A 114 0.96 -2.30 -2.50
CA ARG A 114 1.30 -2.99 -1.24
C ARG A 114 0.07 -3.56 -0.57
N GLY A 115 -1.02 -2.79 -0.47
CA GLY A 115 -2.28 -3.29 0.10
C GLY A 115 -2.84 -4.50 -0.64
N LYS A 116 -2.86 -4.45 -1.97
CA LYS A 116 -3.30 -5.59 -2.80
C LYS A 116 -2.39 -6.81 -2.65
N VAL A 117 -1.07 -6.60 -2.53
CA VAL A 117 -0.12 -7.69 -2.28
C VAL A 117 -0.37 -8.31 -0.90
N LEU A 118 -0.51 -7.50 0.15
CA LEU A 118 -0.78 -7.97 1.52
C LEU A 118 -2.09 -8.75 1.61
N SER A 119 -3.18 -8.19 1.07
CA SER A 119 -4.49 -8.84 1.06
C SER A 119 -4.45 -10.20 0.34
N ARG A 120 -3.79 -10.28 -0.82
CA ARG A 120 -3.65 -11.54 -1.54
C ARG A 120 -2.71 -12.52 -0.86
N PHE A 121 -1.63 -12.04 -0.25
CA PHE A 121 -0.72 -12.86 0.53
C PHE A 121 -1.43 -13.50 1.72
N ALA A 122 -2.29 -12.74 2.41
CA ALA A 122 -3.12 -13.24 3.50
C ALA A 122 -4.07 -14.33 3.04
N ALA A 123 -4.78 -14.11 1.92
CA ALA A 123 -5.71 -15.09 1.35
C ALA A 123 -5.03 -16.38 0.88
N CYS A 124 -3.77 -16.32 0.44
CA CYS A 124 -3.01 -17.47 -0.04
C CYS A 124 -1.99 -17.99 0.99
N LEU A 125 -2.10 -17.62 2.26
CA LEU A 125 -1.04 -17.87 3.25
C LEU A 125 -0.74 -19.37 3.42
N ASN A 126 -1.76 -20.22 3.36
CA ASN A 126 -1.61 -21.66 3.51
C ASN A 126 -0.91 -22.28 2.29
N GLU A 127 -1.30 -21.89 1.08
CA GLU A 127 -0.69 -22.32 -0.17
C GLU A 127 0.75 -21.82 -0.27
N ILE A 128 1.03 -20.60 0.20
CA ILE A 128 2.38 -20.05 0.30
C ILE A 128 3.24 -20.93 1.22
N ARG A 129 2.76 -21.25 2.43
CA ARG A 129 3.48 -22.14 3.36
C ARG A 129 3.74 -23.51 2.74
N ALA A 130 2.73 -24.12 2.10
CA ALA A 130 2.85 -25.40 1.44
C ALA A 130 3.89 -25.36 0.30
N PHE A 131 3.83 -24.33 -0.54
CA PHE A 131 4.76 -24.14 -1.65
C PHE A 131 6.20 -23.94 -1.17
N LEU A 132 6.42 -23.12 -0.14
CA LEU A 132 7.75 -22.90 0.43
C LEU A 132 8.35 -24.19 1.00
N LYS A 133 7.52 -25.01 1.66
CA LYS A 133 7.92 -26.35 2.14
C LYS A 133 8.33 -27.27 1.00
N MET A 134 7.55 -27.32 -0.10
CA MET A 134 7.91 -28.08 -1.30
C MET A 134 9.25 -27.63 -1.91
N LYS A 135 9.63 -26.36 -1.70
CA LYS A 135 10.86 -25.76 -2.23
C LYS A 135 12.03 -25.78 -1.26
N ASN A 136 11.87 -26.32 -0.05
CA ASN A 136 12.84 -26.22 1.05
C ASN A 136 13.28 -24.76 1.32
N ALA A 137 12.33 -23.82 1.24
CA ALA A 137 12.54 -22.38 1.41
C ALA A 137 11.64 -21.83 2.53
N GLU A 138 11.55 -22.57 3.64
CA GLU A 138 10.66 -22.24 4.75
C GLU A 138 11.06 -20.94 5.45
N HIS A 139 10.05 -20.21 5.92
CA HIS A 139 10.18 -18.99 6.71
C HIS A 139 9.43 -19.20 8.03
N PRO A 140 10.14 -19.48 9.14
CA PRO A 140 9.54 -19.73 10.45
C PRO A 140 8.58 -18.62 10.91
N GLU A 141 8.86 -17.38 10.53
CA GLU A 141 8.03 -16.20 10.82
C GLU A 141 6.60 -16.34 10.29
N LEU A 142 6.42 -17.07 9.18
CA LEU A 142 5.08 -17.32 8.63
C LEU A 142 4.26 -18.29 9.49
N SER A 143 4.84 -18.92 10.50
CA SER A 143 4.15 -19.75 11.49
C SER A 143 4.16 -19.12 12.89
N ASP A 144 4.87 -18.00 13.06
CA ASP A 144 4.98 -17.30 14.32
C ASP A 144 3.72 -16.47 14.59
N THR A 145 3.15 -16.62 15.79
CA THR A 145 1.86 -15.99 16.12
C THR A 145 2.00 -14.48 16.28
N GLU A 146 3.11 -14.00 16.86
CA GLU A 146 3.35 -12.57 17.05
C GLU A 146 3.54 -11.87 15.70
N TRP A 147 4.36 -12.47 14.82
CA TRP A 147 4.54 -11.98 13.46
C TRP A 147 3.23 -11.96 12.67
N LEU A 148 2.41 -13.00 12.77
CA LEU A 148 1.12 -13.06 12.09
C LEU A 148 0.13 -12.00 12.60
N LEU A 149 0.11 -11.70 13.90
CA LEU A 149 -0.68 -10.59 14.45
C LEU A 149 -0.23 -9.25 13.83
N MET A 150 1.08 -9.01 13.73
CA MET A 150 1.60 -7.81 13.08
C MET A 150 1.27 -7.75 11.59
N PHE A 151 1.35 -8.89 10.90
CA PHE A 151 1.00 -9.03 9.49
C PHE A 151 -0.48 -8.71 9.25
N TYR A 152 -1.41 -9.29 10.01
CA TYR A 152 -2.84 -9.02 9.84
C TYR A 152 -3.22 -7.60 10.24
N TYR A 153 -2.57 -7.02 11.26
CA TYR A 153 -2.67 -5.58 11.52
C TYR A 153 -2.26 -4.75 10.30
N LEU A 154 -1.13 -5.09 9.68
CA LEU A 154 -0.60 -4.39 8.50
C LEU A 154 -1.56 -4.51 7.30
N VAL A 155 -2.19 -5.67 7.10
CA VAL A 155 -3.22 -5.89 6.08
C VAL A 155 -4.38 -4.91 6.27
N ASP A 156 -4.95 -4.87 7.48
CA ASP A 156 -6.12 -4.04 7.80
C ASP A 156 -5.81 -2.53 7.72
N ILE A 157 -4.71 -2.06 8.32
CA ILE A 157 -4.36 -0.61 8.30
C ILE A 157 -4.06 -0.14 6.88
N THR A 158 -3.45 -1.00 6.06
CA THR A 158 -3.17 -0.67 4.66
C THR A 158 -4.45 -0.55 3.84
N GLU A 159 -5.47 -1.37 4.13
CA GLU A 159 -6.78 -1.25 3.49
C GLU A 159 -7.46 0.08 3.84
N HIS A 160 -7.40 0.52 5.11
CA HIS A 160 -7.91 1.84 5.50
C HIS A 160 -7.20 2.99 4.78
N LEU A 161 -5.88 2.93 4.65
CA LEU A 161 -5.08 3.90 3.90
C LEU A 161 -5.42 3.89 2.40
N ASN A 162 -5.62 2.71 1.82
CA ASN A 162 -6.06 2.53 0.43
C ASN A 162 -7.44 3.18 0.19
N GLN A 163 -8.38 3.05 1.13
CA GLN A 163 -9.68 3.73 1.05
C GLN A 163 -9.56 5.26 1.09
N LEU A 164 -8.69 5.80 1.97
CA LEU A 164 -8.41 7.24 1.99
C LEU A 164 -7.83 7.70 0.64
N ASN A 165 -6.86 6.97 0.13
CA ASN A 165 -6.20 7.29 -1.13
C ASN A 165 -7.20 7.28 -2.30
N VAL A 166 -8.04 6.25 -2.42
CA VAL A 166 -9.11 6.17 -3.43
C VAL A 166 -10.07 7.35 -3.32
N LYS A 167 -10.46 7.76 -2.10
CA LYS A 167 -11.33 8.92 -1.88
C LYS A 167 -10.71 10.23 -2.36
N MET A 168 -9.40 10.37 -2.24
CA MET A 168 -8.66 11.56 -2.70
C MET A 168 -8.32 11.52 -4.20
N GLN A 169 -8.42 10.35 -4.83
CA GLN A 169 -8.27 10.21 -6.28
C GLN A 169 -9.52 10.66 -7.03
N GLY A 170 -9.33 11.03 -8.29
CA GLY A 170 -10.42 11.34 -9.21
C GLY A 170 -10.54 12.83 -9.53
N ILE A 171 -11.25 13.09 -10.63
CA ILE A 171 -11.56 14.44 -11.09
C ILE A 171 -12.76 14.96 -10.28
N GLY A 172 -12.74 16.24 -9.91
CA GLY A 172 -13.83 16.88 -9.17
C GLY A 172 -13.55 17.11 -7.68
N ASN A 173 -12.46 16.55 -7.14
CA ASN A 173 -12.01 16.86 -5.79
C ASN A 173 -11.51 18.32 -5.70
N THR A 174 -12.10 19.09 -4.79
CA THR A 174 -11.62 20.43 -4.41
C THR A 174 -10.58 20.32 -3.29
N VAL A 175 -9.78 21.36 -3.10
CA VAL A 175 -8.82 21.44 -1.98
C VAL A 175 -9.52 21.22 -0.63
N LEU A 176 -10.71 21.82 -0.46
CA LEU A 176 -11.53 21.65 0.75
C LEU A 176 -11.97 20.18 0.94
N SER A 177 -12.39 19.50 -0.12
CA SER A 177 -12.80 18.09 -0.03
C SER A 177 -11.63 17.16 0.32
N LEU A 178 -10.44 17.43 -0.21
CA LEU A 178 -9.22 16.69 0.08
C LEU A 178 -8.79 16.90 1.54
N GLN A 179 -8.80 18.15 2.00
CA GLN A 179 -8.52 18.50 3.39
C GLN A 179 -9.50 17.80 4.36
N GLN A 180 -10.79 17.85 4.04
CA GLN A 180 -11.81 17.16 4.85
C GLN A 180 -11.59 15.64 4.88
N ALA A 181 -11.17 15.03 3.77
CA ALA A 181 -10.86 13.60 3.73
C ALA A 181 -9.71 13.24 4.68
N VAL A 182 -8.63 14.02 4.70
CA VAL A 182 -7.50 13.83 5.61
C VAL A 182 -7.92 14.00 7.07
N PHE A 183 -8.57 15.12 7.42
CA PHE A 183 -9.02 15.35 8.81
C PHE A 183 -10.01 14.29 9.30
N SER A 184 -10.90 13.82 8.43
CA SER A 184 -11.80 12.72 8.77
C SER A 184 -11.03 11.43 9.05
N PHE A 185 -9.93 11.19 8.33
CA PHE A 185 -9.08 10.03 8.54
C PHE A 185 -8.26 10.13 9.81
N GLU A 186 -7.72 11.31 10.15
CA GLU A 186 -7.07 11.55 11.44
C GLU A 186 -8.00 11.21 12.61
N LYS A 187 -9.28 11.60 12.52
CA LYS A 187 -10.29 11.20 13.51
C LYS A 187 -10.60 9.70 13.53
N LYS A 188 -10.51 9.02 12.38
CA LYS A 188 -10.59 7.55 12.34
C LYS A 188 -9.39 6.90 13.03
N LEU A 189 -8.18 7.44 12.89
CA LEU A 189 -7.00 6.92 13.59
C LEU A 189 -7.17 6.96 15.11
N GLU A 190 -7.74 8.03 15.67
CA GLU A 190 -8.09 8.11 17.10
C GLU A 190 -9.06 7.00 17.51
N ILE A 191 -10.05 6.68 16.65
CA ILE A 191 -11.00 5.58 16.89
C ILE A 191 -10.28 4.23 16.81
N PHE A 192 -9.38 4.04 15.84
CA PHE A 192 -8.63 2.81 15.64
C PHE A 192 -7.70 2.50 16.82
N ILE A 193 -7.01 3.51 17.35
CA ILE A 193 -6.18 3.37 18.55
C ILE A 193 -7.03 2.83 19.71
N ARG A 194 -8.17 3.46 20.00
CA ARG A 194 -9.07 3.01 21.07
C ARG A 194 -9.65 1.61 20.80
N ASP A 195 -9.93 1.27 19.55
CA ASP A 195 -10.43 -0.05 19.16
C ASP A 195 -9.39 -1.17 19.42
N ILE A 196 -8.11 -0.86 19.20
CA ILE A 196 -6.98 -1.73 19.54
C ILE A 196 -6.78 -1.82 21.05
N GLU A 197 -6.73 -0.68 21.76
CA GLU A 197 -6.54 -0.63 23.21
C GLU A 197 -7.63 -1.38 23.99
N THR A 198 -8.87 -1.28 23.53
CA THR A 198 -9.99 -2.02 24.12
C THR A 198 -10.03 -3.49 23.70
N GLY A 199 -9.18 -3.90 22.75
CA GLY A 199 -9.10 -5.27 22.23
C GLY A 199 -10.34 -5.70 21.45
N ARG A 200 -11.22 -4.79 21.02
CA ARG A 200 -12.44 -5.16 20.29
C ARG A 200 -12.16 -5.49 18.83
N LEU A 201 -11.21 -4.79 18.21
CA LEU A 201 -10.79 -4.97 16.82
C LEU A 201 -11.97 -4.94 15.84
N LEU A 202 -12.89 -4.00 16.03
CA LEU A 202 -14.05 -3.82 15.16
C LEU A 202 -13.66 -3.33 13.76
N HIS A 203 -12.57 -2.56 13.65
CA HIS A 203 -12.05 -2.01 12.40
C HIS A 203 -10.85 -2.79 11.86
N PHE A 204 -10.44 -3.87 12.54
CA PHE A 204 -9.31 -4.72 12.18
C PHE A 204 -9.81 -6.16 12.07
N GLU A 205 -10.64 -6.39 11.03
CA GLU A 205 -11.36 -7.66 10.85
C GLU A 205 -10.42 -8.84 10.65
N LYS A 206 -9.39 -8.71 9.81
CA LYS A 206 -8.43 -9.80 9.57
C LYS A 206 -7.59 -10.11 10.80
N LEU A 207 -7.19 -9.07 11.53
CA LEU A 207 -6.51 -9.25 12.81
C LEU A 207 -7.41 -9.95 13.84
N ARG A 208 -8.69 -9.55 13.91
CA ARG A 208 -9.67 -10.14 14.82
C ARG A 208 -9.91 -11.61 14.51
N GLU A 209 -10.18 -11.93 13.23
CA GLU A 209 -10.39 -13.29 12.74
C GLU A 209 -9.22 -14.19 13.12
N PHE A 210 -7.98 -13.77 12.82
CA PHE A 210 -6.80 -14.54 13.15
C PHE A 210 -6.61 -14.71 14.67
N ARG A 211 -6.76 -13.64 15.45
CA ARG A 211 -6.64 -13.69 16.91
C ARG A 211 -7.66 -14.65 17.53
N ASP A 212 -8.90 -14.62 17.05
CA ASP A 212 -9.96 -15.48 17.57
C ASP A 212 -9.75 -16.94 17.16
N ALA A 213 -9.28 -17.19 15.94
CA ALA A 213 -8.84 -18.52 15.49
C ALA A 213 -7.73 -19.10 16.40
N CYS A 214 -6.73 -18.31 16.77
CA CYS A 214 -5.66 -18.73 17.70
C CYS A 214 -6.20 -19.16 19.07
N LYS A 215 -7.27 -18.53 19.57
CA LYS A 215 -7.91 -18.91 20.85
C LYS A 215 -8.68 -20.22 20.76
N THR A 216 -9.26 -20.52 19.60
CA THR A 216 -10.01 -21.77 19.38
C THR A 216 -9.12 -22.98 19.16
N GLY A 217 -7.82 -22.78 18.90
CA GLY A 217 -6.85 -23.87 18.74
C GLY A 217 -6.95 -24.64 17.42
N ASP A 218 -7.73 -24.14 16.44
CA ASP A 218 -7.89 -24.77 15.13
C ASP A 218 -6.93 -24.14 14.09
N PRO A 219 -5.88 -24.86 13.64
CA PRO A 219 -4.92 -24.36 12.65
C PRO A 219 -5.50 -24.25 11.24
N ALA A 220 -6.62 -24.91 10.93
CA ALA A 220 -7.27 -24.84 9.62
C ALA A 220 -7.86 -23.44 9.34
N LEU A 221 -8.05 -22.65 10.40
CA LEU A 221 -8.58 -21.29 10.38
C LEU A 221 -7.51 -20.22 10.09
N TRP A 222 -6.25 -20.60 9.81
CA TRP A 222 -5.15 -19.64 9.63
C TRP A 222 -4.99 -19.09 8.20
N GLY A 223 -5.90 -19.43 7.29
CA GLY A 223 -5.90 -18.93 5.91
C GLY A 223 -7.28 -19.04 5.28
N PHE A 224 -8.21 -18.22 5.76
CA PHE A 224 -9.60 -18.29 5.31
C PHE A 224 -9.77 -17.74 3.90
N SER A 225 -10.08 -18.70 3.00
CA SER A 225 -10.81 -18.68 1.71
C SER A 225 -11.07 -17.35 1.00
#